data_AF-A0A9E2G097-F1
#
_entry.id   AF-A0A9E2G097-F1
#
_cell.length_a   1.000
_cell.length_b   1.000
_cell.length_c   1.000
_cell.angle_alpha   90.00
_cell.angle_beta   90.00
_cell.angle_gamma   90.00
#
_symmetry.space_group_name_H-M   'P 1'
#
loop_
_entity.id
_entity.type
_entity.pdbx_description
1 polymer ?
#
loop_
_entity_poly.entity_id
_entity_poly.type
_entity_poly.pdbx_seq_one_letter_code
_entity_poly.pdbx_strand_id
1 'polypeptide(L)'
;MRFALIALIFLATSLQSLRAETYPLDGYFLTGIRRLVWWQMIIKGELKGTKPIAGATKSVNDIKLQLENAKGDSLKTLPARDEKLQKAVNALFPNLDESYSLCLLDITPGKKIRYASRQETKGFQPGSVGKLAVVAGLFTELARIYPDSFEKRQALLKSKFVRAGKWAIADVHTVPFFNPETREFFKRTVAEDDVFSLYEWADHMLSVSNNGAASVVWRELILMRNFGQAYPALTEIEAAAFFKNTPRDSLRKMANLVVNEPLLALGIGKDEWRLGSMFTKGAKSYIPGEGGSIGSPLALMKYLVALERGQIVDHNSSLEIKRLLYMTDRRIRYGSSPRLATAALYFKSGSLYKCKPEEGFTCKKYSGNVENYMNSVAIIEHTDGTVYLVALMSNVLKKNSNLDHLELATGIDDIIRNKRP
;
A
#
# COMPACT_ATOMS: atom_id res chain seq x y z
N MET A 1 50.36 26.74 -54.47
CA MET A 1 48.98 26.84 -53.89
C MET A 1 48.25 25.55 -54.21
N ARG A 2 47.50 24.85 -53.33
CA ARG A 2 46.53 25.25 -52.27
C ARG A 2 45.27 25.94 -52.80
N PHE A 3 44.34 25.15 -53.36
CA PHE A 3 42.90 25.15 -53.11
C PHE A 3 42.44 23.69 -53.38
N ALA A 4 42.01 22.89 -52.41
CA ALA A 4 40.81 22.99 -51.55
C ALA A 4 39.52 22.63 -52.29
N LEU A 5 39.09 21.37 -52.17
CA LEU A 5 37.70 20.94 -52.37
C LEU A 5 37.29 20.08 -51.18
N ILE A 6 36.02 20.20 -50.76
CA ILE A 6 35.56 19.79 -49.43
C ILE A 6 35.08 18.34 -49.44
N ALA A 7 35.67 17.49 -48.60
CA ALA A 7 35.12 16.18 -48.28
C ALA A 7 33.97 16.33 -47.27
N LEU A 8 32.74 16.02 -47.68
CA LEU A 8 31.56 16.14 -46.83
C LEU A 8 31.49 14.97 -45.84
N ILE A 9 32.04 15.14 -44.64
CA ILE A 9 31.95 14.14 -43.58
C ILE A 9 30.51 14.12 -43.06
N PHE A 10 29.75 13.08 -43.42
CA PHE A 10 28.48 12.75 -42.80
C PHE A 10 28.71 12.33 -41.34
N LEU A 11 28.68 13.31 -40.44
CA LEU A 11 28.72 13.04 -39.00
C LEU A 11 27.37 12.42 -38.60
N ALA A 12 27.30 11.09 -38.61
CA ALA A 12 26.15 10.33 -38.15
C ALA A 12 26.01 10.47 -36.63
N THR A 13 25.47 11.61 -36.18
CA THR A 13 25.13 11.86 -34.79
C THR A 13 24.01 10.91 -34.38
N SER A 14 24.40 9.79 -33.79
CA SER A 14 23.47 8.88 -33.15
C SER A 14 22.67 9.65 -32.10
N LEU A 15 21.38 9.86 -32.35
CA LEU A 15 20.43 10.30 -31.33
C LEU A 15 20.31 9.18 -30.29
N GLN A 16 21.29 9.14 -29.37
CA GLN A 16 21.12 8.49 -28.09
C GLN A 16 19.92 9.16 -27.44
N SER A 17 18.79 8.44 -27.42
CA SER A 17 17.58 8.94 -26.78
C SER A 17 17.88 9.14 -25.30
N LEU A 18 18.03 10.41 -24.90
CA LEU A 18 17.99 10.85 -23.50
C LEU A 18 16.58 10.56 -22.97
N ARG A 19 16.32 9.28 -22.67
CA ARG A 19 15.22 8.86 -21.80
C ARG A 19 15.53 9.43 -20.43
N ALA A 20 14.98 10.62 -20.16
CA ALA A 20 15.04 11.21 -18.84
C ALA A 20 14.49 10.19 -17.83
N GLU A 21 15.33 9.79 -16.87
CA GLU A 21 14.95 8.81 -15.87
C GLU A 21 13.73 9.32 -15.08
N THR A 22 12.65 8.57 -15.18
CA THR A 22 11.30 8.97 -14.74
C THR A 22 10.82 8.00 -13.66
N TYR A 23 10.04 8.52 -12.72
CA TYR A 23 9.70 7.97 -11.39
C TYR A 23 8.30 8.50 -11.07
N PRO A 24 7.28 7.87 -10.40
CA PRO A 24 5.99 8.52 -10.12
C PRO A 24 6.05 9.78 -9.24
N LEU A 25 7.24 10.30 -8.98
CA LEU A 25 7.46 11.71 -8.71
C LEU A 25 6.98 12.61 -9.88
N ASP A 26 7.09 12.16 -11.13
CA ASP A 26 6.44 12.72 -12.33
C ASP A 26 4.90 12.74 -12.21
N GLY A 27 4.35 11.82 -11.42
CA GLY A 27 2.95 11.78 -10.99
C GLY A 27 2.47 13.00 -10.21
N TYR A 28 3.33 13.98 -9.86
CA TYR A 28 2.86 15.25 -9.28
C TYR A 28 1.82 15.96 -10.16
N PHE A 29 2.02 16.01 -11.48
CA PHE A 29 1.06 16.66 -12.37
C PHE A 29 -0.30 15.95 -12.43
N LEU A 30 -0.31 14.62 -12.26
CA LEU A 30 -1.54 13.81 -12.22
C LEU A 30 -2.24 13.87 -10.87
N THR A 31 -1.48 13.86 -9.77
CA THR A 31 -2.01 13.62 -8.41
C THR A 31 -2.05 14.85 -7.50
N GLY A 32 -1.21 15.86 -7.74
CA GLY A 32 -1.02 17.01 -6.85
C GLY A 32 -0.25 16.69 -5.55
N ILE A 33 0.25 15.48 -5.35
CA ILE A 33 0.92 15.07 -4.10
C ILE A 33 2.26 15.82 -3.95
N ARG A 34 2.31 16.88 -3.13
CA ARG A 34 3.43 17.84 -3.11
C ARG A 34 4.79 17.21 -2.76
N ARG A 35 4.83 16.20 -1.89
CA ARG A 35 6.09 15.50 -1.53
C ARG A 35 6.80 14.82 -2.71
N LEU A 36 6.13 14.65 -3.84
CA LEU A 36 6.73 14.13 -5.07
C LEU A 36 7.73 15.12 -5.67
N VAL A 37 7.40 16.41 -5.68
CA VAL A 37 8.29 17.49 -6.16
C VAL A 37 9.58 17.56 -5.33
N TRP A 38 9.48 17.41 -4.00
CA TRP A 38 10.64 17.33 -3.10
C TRP A 38 11.63 16.23 -3.52
N TRP A 39 11.11 15.03 -3.81
CA TRP A 39 11.93 13.92 -4.31
C TRP A 39 12.48 14.20 -5.73
N GLN A 40 11.72 14.82 -6.64
CA GLN A 40 12.24 15.22 -7.97
C GLN A 40 13.45 16.13 -7.81
N MET A 41 13.35 17.14 -6.94
CA MET A 41 14.42 18.08 -6.65
C MET A 41 15.65 17.38 -6.08
N ILE A 42 15.49 16.40 -5.18
CA ILE A 42 16.61 15.60 -4.64
C ILE A 42 17.29 14.75 -5.72
N ILE A 43 16.53 14.12 -6.63
CA ILE A 43 17.12 13.31 -7.72
C ILE A 43 17.92 14.18 -8.68
N LYS A 44 17.39 15.35 -9.06
CA LYS A 44 18.08 16.32 -9.92
C LYS A 44 19.24 17.06 -9.24
N GLY A 45 19.31 17.05 -7.90
CA GLY A 45 20.30 17.82 -7.14
C GLY A 45 19.89 19.27 -6.83
N GLU A 46 18.66 19.67 -7.14
CA GLU A 46 18.09 20.98 -6.81
C GLU A 46 17.85 21.18 -5.30
N LEU A 47 17.77 20.08 -4.52
CA LEU A 47 17.71 20.07 -3.06
C LEU A 47 18.68 19.02 -2.47
N LYS A 48 19.24 19.32 -1.29
CA LYS A 48 20.05 18.37 -0.53
C LYS A 48 19.17 17.30 0.13
N GLY A 49 19.51 16.04 -0.05
CA GLY A 49 18.85 14.90 0.59
C GLY A 49 19.43 13.57 0.15
N THR A 50 19.06 12.48 0.84
CA THR A 50 19.42 11.12 0.44
C THR A 50 18.59 10.74 -0.79
N LYS A 51 19.24 10.37 -1.91
CA LYS A 51 18.51 9.87 -3.09
C LYS A 51 17.81 8.53 -2.79
N PRO A 52 16.68 8.22 -3.47
CA PRO A 52 16.06 6.90 -3.40
C PRO A 52 17.01 5.75 -3.79
N ILE A 53 16.77 4.57 -3.23
CA ILE A 53 17.49 3.34 -3.60
C ILE A 53 17.08 2.86 -4.99
N ALA A 54 17.93 2.10 -5.69
CA ALA A 54 17.72 1.68 -7.08
C ALA A 54 16.40 0.92 -7.35
N GLY A 55 15.88 0.16 -6.38
CA GLY A 55 14.56 -0.48 -6.51
C GLY A 55 13.36 0.47 -6.39
N ALA A 56 13.59 1.72 -6.00
CA ALA A 56 12.61 2.78 -5.87
C ALA A 56 12.97 3.91 -6.85
N THR A 57 12.83 3.65 -8.16
CA THR A 57 13.10 4.61 -9.26
C THR A 57 12.19 4.52 -10.51
N LYS A 58 11.38 3.46 -10.71
CA LYS A 58 10.47 3.25 -11.87
C LYS A 58 9.47 4.41 -12.07
N SER A 59 9.07 4.78 -13.30
CA SER A 59 8.05 5.83 -13.61
C SER A 59 6.58 5.47 -13.32
N VAL A 60 5.66 6.45 -13.42
CA VAL A 60 4.20 6.20 -13.51
C VAL A 60 3.86 5.16 -14.59
N ASN A 61 4.68 5.10 -15.65
CA ASN A 61 4.48 4.27 -16.84
C ASN A 61 5.21 2.92 -16.79
N ASP A 62 6.24 2.78 -15.94
CA ASP A 62 6.94 1.50 -15.68
C ASP A 62 6.24 0.66 -14.61
N ILE A 63 5.30 1.25 -13.88
CA ILE A 63 4.36 0.55 -13.02
C ILE A 63 3.21 0.07 -13.91
N LYS A 64 3.01 -1.25 -13.97
CA LYS A 64 2.01 -1.94 -14.80
C LYS A 64 1.42 -3.10 -13.99
N LEU A 65 0.31 -3.67 -14.45
CA LEU A 65 -0.27 -4.88 -13.87
C LEU A 65 0.39 -6.12 -14.50
N GLN A 66 0.57 -7.19 -13.72
CA GLN A 66 1.36 -8.38 -14.13
C GLN A 66 0.52 -9.63 -14.40
N LEU A 67 -0.78 -9.59 -14.08
CA LEU A 67 -1.72 -10.70 -14.26
C LEU A 67 -2.89 -10.29 -15.17
N GLU A 68 -2.58 -9.69 -16.31
CA GLU A 68 -3.58 -9.37 -17.33
C GLU A 68 -3.85 -10.58 -18.24
N ASN A 69 -4.99 -10.53 -18.96
CA ASN A 69 -5.41 -11.55 -19.95
C ASN A 69 -5.51 -12.97 -19.35
N ALA A 70 -5.37 -14.01 -20.19
CA ALA A 70 -5.56 -15.42 -19.80
C ALA A 70 -4.70 -15.89 -18.60
N LYS A 71 -3.49 -15.29 -18.38
CA LYS A 71 -2.67 -15.56 -17.20
C LYS A 71 -3.33 -15.04 -15.91
N GLY A 72 -4.02 -13.90 -16.02
CA GLY A 72 -4.91 -13.41 -14.99
C GLY A 72 -6.13 -14.30 -14.79
N ASP A 73 -6.80 -14.70 -15.87
CA ASP A 73 -8.01 -15.53 -15.75
C ASP A 73 -7.77 -16.89 -15.09
N SER A 74 -6.58 -17.50 -15.24
CA SER A 74 -6.21 -18.72 -14.51
C SER A 74 -6.07 -18.51 -12.99
N LEU A 75 -6.09 -17.25 -12.52
CA LEU A 75 -5.99 -16.86 -11.11
C LEU A 75 -7.29 -16.23 -10.56
N LYS A 76 -8.45 -16.61 -11.12
CA LYS A 76 -9.76 -16.46 -10.45
C LYS A 76 -9.82 -17.23 -9.12
N THR A 77 -9.09 -18.33 -9.03
CA THR A 77 -8.79 -19.09 -7.81
C THR A 77 -7.28 -19.27 -7.68
N LEU A 78 -6.75 -19.31 -6.45
CA LEU A 78 -5.33 -19.68 -6.28
C LEU A 78 -5.11 -21.16 -6.68
N PRO A 79 -3.96 -21.50 -7.29
CA PRO A 79 -3.69 -22.86 -7.73
C PRO A 79 -3.28 -23.73 -6.55
N ALA A 80 -3.28 -25.06 -6.75
CA ALA A 80 -2.69 -25.99 -5.80
C ALA A 80 -1.20 -25.65 -5.52
N ARG A 81 -0.74 -25.98 -4.29
CA ARG A 81 0.65 -25.75 -3.86
C ARG A 81 1.62 -26.52 -4.77
N ASP A 82 2.68 -25.87 -5.23
CA ASP A 82 3.77 -26.50 -5.98
C ASP A 82 4.70 -27.23 -4.99
N GLU A 83 4.83 -28.55 -5.12
CA GLU A 83 5.56 -29.38 -4.15
C GLU A 83 7.02 -28.92 -3.91
N LYS A 84 7.71 -28.50 -4.98
CA LYS A 84 9.12 -28.09 -4.91
C LYS A 84 9.25 -26.74 -4.22
N LEU A 85 8.41 -25.77 -4.58
CA LEU A 85 8.36 -24.47 -3.89
C LEU A 85 7.92 -24.63 -2.43
N GLN A 86 6.91 -25.46 -2.15
CA GLN A 86 6.43 -25.72 -0.80
C GLN A 86 7.50 -26.38 0.08
N LYS A 87 8.26 -27.35 -0.45
CA LYS A 87 9.38 -27.97 0.29
C LYS A 87 10.46 -26.95 0.62
N ALA A 88 10.81 -26.07 -0.33
CA ALA A 88 11.79 -25.00 -0.11
C ALA A 88 11.29 -23.97 0.93
N VAL A 89 10.03 -23.52 0.81
CA VAL A 89 9.40 -22.59 1.76
C VAL A 89 9.32 -23.18 3.17
N ASN A 90 8.96 -24.46 3.32
CA ASN A 90 8.91 -25.14 4.61
C ASN A 90 10.28 -25.13 5.33
N ALA A 91 11.39 -25.21 4.58
CA ALA A 91 12.74 -25.21 5.13
C ALA A 91 13.17 -23.87 5.76
N LEU A 92 12.43 -22.77 5.54
CA LEU A 92 12.68 -21.48 6.21
C LEU A 92 12.20 -21.44 7.67
N PHE A 93 11.29 -22.33 8.08
CA PHE A 93 10.58 -22.26 9.35
C PHE A 93 11.08 -23.11 10.54
N PRO A 94 12.02 -24.09 10.46
CA PRO A 94 12.38 -24.93 11.61
C PRO A 94 12.85 -24.18 12.86
N ASN A 95 13.50 -23.01 12.68
CA ASN A 95 14.03 -22.18 13.76
C ASN A 95 13.14 -20.96 14.08
N LEU A 96 11.91 -20.94 13.58
CA LEU A 96 10.96 -19.83 13.74
C LEU A 96 9.72 -20.28 14.53
N ASP A 97 9.13 -19.33 15.25
CA ASP A 97 7.90 -19.55 16.03
C ASP A 97 6.74 -20.06 15.14
N GLU A 98 5.95 -21.00 15.64
CA GLU A 98 4.88 -21.60 14.84
C GLU A 98 3.80 -20.61 14.39
N SER A 99 3.72 -19.42 14.99
CA SER A 99 2.75 -18.36 14.64
C SER A 99 2.98 -17.73 13.27
N TYR A 100 4.15 -17.88 12.64
CA TYR A 100 4.39 -17.33 11.29
C TYR A 100 3.50 -18.02 10.24
N SER A 101 2.82 -17.21 9.44
CA SER A 101 1.84 -17.66 8.44
C SER A 101 2.05 -16.91 7.13
N LEU A 102 2.07 -17.63 6.02
CA LEU A 102 2.60 -17.17 4.74
C LEU A 102 1.71 -17.59 3.57
N CYS A 103 1.61 -16.73 2.57
CA CYS A 103 1.28 -17.05 1.19
C CYS A 103 2.36 -16.47 0.28
N LEU A 104 2.84 -17.28 -0.67
CA LEU A 104 3.84 -16.93 -1.68
C LEU A 104 3.34 -17.39 -3.05
N LEU A 105 3.28 -16.47 -4.02
CA LEU A 105 2.87 -16.77 -5.39
C LEU A 105 3.92 -16.24 -6.38
N ASP A 106 4.64 -17.14 -7.04
CA ASP A 106 5.51 -16.83 -8.18
C ASP A 106 4.64 -16.61 -9.41
N ILE A 107 4.68 -15.40 -9.97
CA ILE A 107 3.94 -15.03 -11.19
C ILE A 107 4.88 -14.57 -12.31
N THR A 108 6.16 -14.91 -12.24
CA THR A 108 7.19 -14.49 -13.21
C THR A 108 6.72 -14.70 -14.67
N PRO A 109 6.83 -13.70 -15.55
CA PRO A 109 6.57 -13.85 -16.99
C PRO A 109 7.34 -15.02 -17.61
N GLY A 110 6.71 -15.72 -18.58
CA GLY A 110 7.29 -16.90 -19.22
C GLY A 110 7.39 -18.18 -18.36
N LYS A 111 7.21 -18.12 -17.04
CA LYS A 111 7.23 -19.28 -16.13
C LYS A 111 5.81 -19.75 -15.78
N LYS A 112 5.67 -21.05 -15.47
CA LYS A 112 4.48 -21.60 -14.81
C LYS A 112 4.29 -20.90 -13.46
N ILE A 113 3.06 -20.47 -13.15
CA ILE A 113 2.71 -19.93 -11.84
C ILE A 113 2.90 -21.01 -10.77
N ARG A 114 3.53 -20.66 -9.64
CA ARG A 114 3.77 -21.57 -8.50
C ARG A 114 3.27 -20.93 -7.21
N TYR A 115 2.56 -21.71 -6.39
CA TYR A 115 2.03 -21.26 -5.11
C TYR A 115 2.63 -22.08 -3.96
N ALA A 116 2.85 -21.45 -2.81
CA ALA A 116 3.21 -22.11 -1.56
C ALA A 116 2.66 -21.32 -0.38
N SER A 117 2.29 -22.02 0.70
CA SER A 117 1.66 -21.38 1.85
C SER A 117 1.87 -22.12 3.17
N ARG A 118 1.71 -21.41 4.29
CA ARG A 118 1.82 -21.92 5.66
C ARG A 118 0.73 -21.28 6.51
N GLN A 119 -0.16 -22.07 7.12
CA GLN A 119 -1.30 -21.56 7.92
C GLN A 119 -2.12 -20.46 7.20
N GLU A 120 -2.39 -20.63 5.90
CA GLU A 120 -2.92 -19.55 5.05
C GLU A 120 -4.27 -18.99 5.48
N THR A 121 -5.09 -19.81 6.15
CA THR A 121 -6.41 -19.45 6.69
C THR A 121 -6.36 -18.91 8.12
N LYS A 122 -5.21 -18.92 8.80
CA LYS A 122 -5.09 -18.47 10.20
C LYS A 122 -5.37 -16.97 10.28
N GLY A 123 -6.39 -16.61 11.08
CA GLY A 123 -6.82 -15.24 11.25
C GLY A 123 -5.94 -14.47 12.24
N PHE A 124 -5.55 -13.25 11.85
CA PHE A 124 -4.78 -12.31 12.66
C PHE A 124 -5.47 -10.94 12.67
N GLN A 125 -5.07 -10.05 13.57
CA GLN A 125 -5.42 -8.63 13.46
C GLN A 125 -4.58 -7.98 12.34
N PRO A 126 -5.16 -7.51 11.21
CA PRO A 126 -4.38 -7.00 10.08
C PRO A 126 -3.62 -5.70 10.38
N GLY A 127 -4.08 -4.91 11.36
CA GLY A 127 -3.46 -3.63 11.71
C GLY A 127 -3.37 -2.70 10.49
N SER A 128 -2.22 -2.06 10.27
CA SER A 128 -2.04 -1.14 9.13
C SER A 128 -1.92 -1.79 7.74
N VAL A 129 -1.93 -3.13 7.62
CA VAL A 129 -2.20 -3.78 6.31
C VAL A 129 -3.67 -3.60 5.94
N GLY A 130 -4.58 -3.55 6.93
CA GLY A 130 -6.01 -3.33 6.73
C GLY A 130 -6.36 -2.02 6.00
N LYS A 131 -5.45 -1.03 5.96
CA LYS A 131 -5.59 0.21 5.16
C LYS A 131 -5.78 -0.04 3.66
N LEU A 132 -5.45 -1.23 3.17
CA LEU A 132 -5.78 -1.68 1.81
C LEU A 132 -7.29 -1.78 1.57
N ALA A 133 -8.08 -2.19 2.57
CA ALA A 133 -9.54 -2.18 2.49
C ALA A 133 -10.10 -0.74 2.37
N VAL A 134 -9.43 0.23 3.01
CA VAL A 134 -9.79 1.66 2.91
C VAL A 134 -9.47 2.22 1.52
N VAL A 135 -8.34 1.86 0.90
CA VAL A 135 -8.05 2.34 -0.46
C VAL A 135 -8.91 1.63 -1.53
N ALA A 136 -9.26 0.35 -1.35
CA ALA A 136 -10.23 -0.32 -2.20
C ALA A 136 -11.62 0.35 -2.11
N GLY A 137 -12.08 0.67 -0.90
CA GLY A 137 -13.29 1.46 -0.68
C GLY A 137 -13.23 2.85 -1.32
N LEU A 138 -12.09 3.56 -1.20
CA LEU A 138 -11.90 4.87 -1.84
C LEU A 138 -12.16 4.81 -3.35
N PHE A 139 -11.52 3.88 -4.06
CA PHE A 139 -11.75 3.74 -5.50
C PHE A 139 -13.14 3.20 -5.84
N THR A 140 -13.76 2.41 -4.95
CA THR A 140 -15.13 1.91 -5.13
C THR A 140 -16.16 3.05 -5.07
N GLU A 141 -16.06 3.96 -4.09
CA GLU A 141 -16.96 5.12 -4.02
C GLU A 141 -16.66 6.15 -5.12
N LEU A 142 -15.40 6.32 -5.52
CA LEU A 142 -15.05 7.15 -6.68
C LEU A 142 -15.66 6.61 -7.98
N ALA A 143 -15.70 5.29 -8.17
CA ALA A 143 -16.40 4.65 -9.28
C ALA A 143 -17.93 4.75 -9.17
N ARG A 144 -18.48 4.81 -7.95
CA ARG A 144 -19.91 5.10 -7.72
C ARG A 144 -20.29 6.53 -8.11
N ILE A 145 -19.38 7.50 -7.92
CA ILE A 145 -19.59 8.91 -8.30
C ILE A 145 -19.34 9.13 -9.80
N TYR A 146 -18.27 8.54 -10.34
CA TYR A 146 -17.87 8.65 -11.74
C TYR A 146 -17.57 7.27 -12.34
N PRO A 147 -18.60 6.50 -12.73
CA PRO A 147 -18.39 5.17 -13.32
C PRO A 147 -17.55 5.25 -14.60
N ASP A 148 -17.94 6.10 -15.55
CA ASP A 148 -17.42 6.07 -16.94
C ASP A 148 -16.20 6.98 -17.21
N SER A 149 -15.56 7.54 -16.17
CA SER A 149 -14.34 8.33 -16.33
C SER A 149 -13.45 8.23 -15.10
N PHE A 150 -12.28 7.62 -15.28
CA PHE A 150 -11.23 7.54 -14.27
C PHE A 150 -10.56 8.91 -14.06
N GLU A 151 -10.53 9.73 -15.11
CA GLU A 151 -9.95 11.08 -15.14
C GLU A 151 -10.70 12.00 -14.18
N LYS A 152 -12.04 11.90 -14.13
CA LYS A 152 -12.86 12.60 -13.13
C LYS A 152 -12.59 12.13 -11.69
N ARG A 153 -12.28 10.84 -11.50
CA ARG A 153 -11.88 10.29 -10.18
C ARG A 153 -10.53 10.86 -9.74
N GLN A 154 -9.52 10.88 -10.63
CA GLN A 154 -8.23 11.50 -10.35
C GLN A 154 -8.35 13.01 -10.11
N ALA A 155 -9.14 13.71 -10.93
CA ALA A 155 -9.38 15.14 -10.78
C ALA A 155 -9.99 15.46 -9.41
N LEU A 156 -11.02 14.73 -8.98
CA LEU A 156 -11.62 14.88 -7.65
C LEU A 156 -10.63 14.55 -6.53
N LEU A 157 -9.83 13.49 -6.67
CA LEU A 157 -8.80 13.14 -5.69
C LEU A 157 -7.75 14.26 -5.51
N LYS A 158 -7.41 14.95 -6.61
CA LYS A 158 -6.44 16.06 -6.65
C LYS A 158 -7.02 17.39 -6.18
N SER A 159 -8.28 17.69 -6.52
CA SER A 159 -8.89 19.01 -6.28
C SER A 159 -9.69 19.12 -4.99
N LYS A 160 -10.20 18.01 -4.44
CA LYS A 160 -10.94 18.03 -3.16
C LYS A 160 -9.93 18.08 -2.00
N PHE A 161 -9.72 19.27 -1.46
CA PHE A 161 -8.99 19.48 -0.22
C PHE A 161 -9.94 19.34 0.97
N VAL A 162 -9.55 18.55 1.98
CA VAL A 162 -10.36 18.33 3.19
C VAL A 162 -9.52 18.43 4.46
N ARG A 163 -10.12 18.99 5.52
CA ARG A 163 -9.48 19.13 6.83
C ARG A 163 -9.38 17.79 7.55
N ALA A 164 -8.31 17.62 8.32
CA ALA A 164 -8.10 16.53 9.25
C ALA A 164 -9.21 16.43 10.31
N GLY A 165 -9.37 17.48 11.12
CA GLY A 165 -10.23 17.50 12.31
C GLY A 165 -9.90 16.40 13.32
N LYS A 166 -10.79 16.21 14.31
CA LYS A 166 -10.68 15.16 15.34
C LYS A 166 -10.55 13.75 14.78
N TRP A 167 -10.98 13.52 13.54
CA TRP A 167 -10.82 12.24 12.84
C TRP A 167 -9.36 11.80 12.75
N ALA A 168 -8.42 12.74 12.62
CA ALA A 168 -7.00 12.42 12.50
C ALA A 168 -6.30 12.10 13.83
N ILE A 169 -6.94 12.37 14.98
CA ILE A 169 -6.26 12.47 16.28
C ILE A 169 -6.53 11.26 17.19
N ALA A 170 -5.57 10.73 17.94
CA ALA A 170 -4.14 10.97 17.90
C ALA A 170 -3.43 9.98 16.97
N ASP A 171 -2.25 10.37 16.48
CA ASP A 171 -1.32 9.50 15.76
C ASP A 171 0.11 9.68 16.30
N VAL A 172 0.97 8.72 15.99
CA VAL A 172 2.41 8.68 16.31
C VAL A 172 3.28 8.62 15.04
N HIS A 173 2.68 8.50 13.85
CA HIS A 173 3.38 8.54 12.57
C HIS A 173 3.42 9.97 12.04
N THR A 174 4.61 10.46 11.69
CA THR A 174 4.75 11.76 11.03
C THR A 174 4.43 11.67 9.53
N VAL A 175 3.88 12.74 8.96
CA VAL A 175 3.65 12.89 7.52
C VAL A 175 4.57 13.97 6.94
N PRO A 176 4.99 13.85 5.67
CA PRO A 176 5.80 14.87 4.99
C PRO A 176 4.96 16.06 4.54
N PHE A 177 5.32 17.24 5.03
CA PHE A 177 4.87 18.52 4.49
C PHE A 177 5.92 19.01 3.49
N PHE A 178 5.47 19.47 2.33
CA PHE A 178 6.33 20.14 1.35
C PHE A 178 5.58 21.30 0.69
N ASN A 179 6.21 22.46 0.61
CA ASN A 179 5.74 23.57 -0.20
C ASN A 179 6.63 23.70 -1.46
N PRO A 180 6.11 23.47 -2.68
CA PRO A 180 6.87 23.61 -3.91
C PRO A 180 7.43 25.02 -4.19
N GLU A 181 6.82 26.07 -3.64
CA GLU A 181 7.21 27.46 -3.86
C GLU A 181 8.36 27.87 -2.95
N THR A 182 8.20 27.72 -1.62
CA THR A 182 9.25 28.04 -0.64
C THR A 182 10.33 26.97 -0.53
N ARG A 183 10.08 25.78 -1.11
CA ARG A 183 10.90 24.55 -1.01
C ARG A 183 11.07 24.03 0.43
N GLU A 184 10.26 24.50 1.36
CA GLU A 184 10.28 24.05 2.75
C GLU A 184 9.81 22.59 2.86
N PHE A 185 10.56 21.78 3.62
CA PHE A 185 10.23 20.38 3.90
C PHE A 185 10.37 20.06 5.38
N PHE A 186 9.35 19.45 5.97
CA PHE A 186 9.41 18.90 7.34
C PHE A 186 8.52 17.67 7.50
N LYS A 187 8.72 16.93 8.60
CA LYS A 187 7.87 15.78 8.99
C LYS A 187 7.37 15.94 10.43
N ARG A 188 6.06 16.09 10.61
CA ARG A 188 5.39 16.12 11.93
C ARG A 188 4.12 15.26 11.92
N THR A 189 3.55 14.98 13.09
CA THR A 189 2.20 14.41 13.20
C THR A 189 1.17 15.43 12.69
N VAL A 190 0.04 14.92 12.20
CA VAL A 190 -1.08 15.76 11.75
C VAL A 190 -1.83 16.38 12.93
N ALA A 191 -2.24 17.63 12.77
CA ALA A 191 -3.09 18.40 13.68
C ALA A 191 -4.56 18.34 13.22
N GLU A 192 -5.50 18.88 14.01
CA GLU A 192 -6.90 18.99 13.59
C GLU A 192 -7.07 19.99 12.44
N ASP A 193 -6.18 20.96 12.35
CA ASP A 193 -6.19 22.09 11.43
C ASP A 193 -5.75 21.75 10.00
N ASP A 194 -4.98 20.67 9.84
CA ASP A 194 -4.29 20.34 8.59
C ASP A 194 -5.25 20.06 7.42
N VAL A 195 -4.96 20.65 6.26
CA VAL A 195 -5.74 20.51 5.03
C VAL A 195 -4.86 19.95 3.91
N PHE A 196 -5.27 18.80 3.37
CA PHE A 196 -4.61 18.10 2.27
C PHE A 196 -5.62 17.67 1.22
N SER A 197 -5.16 17.42 -0.01
CA SER A 197 -5.95 16.77 -1.05
C SER A 197 -6.30 15.33 -0.66
N LEU A 198 -7.37 14.74 -1.20
CA LEU A 198 -7.68 13.32 -0.99
C LEU A 198 -6.52 12.41 -1.44
N TYR A 199 -5.82 12.79 -2.52
CA TYR A 199 -4.60 12.11 -2.97
C TYR A 199 -3.49 12.12 -1.92
N GLU A 200 -3.22 13.26 -1.29
CA GLU A 200 -2.25 13.37 -0.20
C GLU A 200 -2.70 12.62 1.06
N TRP A 201 -4.00 12.63 1.37
CA TRP A 201 -4.53 11.80 2.47
C TRP A 201 -4.38 10.29 2.19
N ALA A 202 -4.66 9.83 0.96
CA ALA A 202 -4.46 8.44 0.55
C ALA A 202 -2.98 8.04 0.54
N ASP A 203 -2.11 8.94 0.06
CA ASP A 203 -0.66 8.82 0.12
C ASP A 203 -0.15 8.68 1.56
N HIS A 204 -0.56 9.57 2.46
CA HIS A 204 -0.11 9.56 3.85
C HIS A 204 -0.64 8.33 4.62
N MET A 205 -1.86 7.88 4.30
CA MET A 205 -2.42 6.62 4.80
C MET A 205 -1.53 5.42 4.43
N LEU A 206 -1.08 5.34 3.18
CA LEU A 206 -0.35 4.17 2.68
C LEU A 206 1.15 4.26 2.97
N SER A 207 1.79 5.36 2.58
CA SER A 207 3.25 5.47 2.42
C SER A 207 4.04 5.63 3.73
N VAL A 208 3.57 6.49 4.64
CA VAL A 208 4.08 6.63 6.02
C VAL A 208 3.21 5.88 7.04
N SER A 209 2.18 5.18 6.56
CA SER A 209 1.27 4.37 7.37
C SER A 209 0.48 5.15 8.43
N ASN A 210 0.17 6.43 8.18
CA ASN A 210 -0.53 7.28 9.15
C ASN A 210 -1.99 6.78 9.37
N ASN A 211 -2.36 6.60 10.63
CA ASN A 211 -3.70 6.23 11.12
C ASN A 211 -4.69 7.40 11.01
N GLY A 212 -4.23 8.63 11.22
CA GLY A 212 -5.04 9.83 11.10
C GLY A 212 -5.58 10.01 9.68
N ALA A 213 -4.68 10.02 8.72
CA ALA A 213 -4.95 9.99 7.28
C ALA A 213 -5.89 8.85 6.89
N ALA A 214 -5.68 7.62 7.39
CA ALA A 214 -6.59 6.51 7.12
C ALA A 214 -8.01 6.73 7.67
N SER A 215 -8.13 7.42 8.80
CA SER A 215 -9.43 7.75 9.40
C SER A 215 -10.11 8.93 8.69
N VAL A 216 -9.32 9.85 8.13
CA VAL A 216 -9.81 10.92 7.24
C VAL A 216 -10.29 10.33 5.91
N VAL A 217 -9.49 9.50 5.22
CA VAL A 217 -9.94 8.84 3.98
C VAL A 217 -11.22 8.03 4.24
N TRP A 218 -11.28 7.23 5.30
CA TRP A 218 -12.49 6.46 5.64
C TRP A 218 -13.69 7.35 5.99
N ARG A 219 -13.50 8.54 6.61
CA ARG A 219 -14.57 9.55 6.73
C ARG A 219 -15.09 9.97 5.36
N GLU A 220 -14.20 10.23 4.40
CA GLU A 220 -14.58 10.63 3.05
C GLU A 220 -15.31 9.52 2.28
N LEU A 221 -14.96 8.24 2.44
CA LEU A 221 -15.74 7.12 1.87
C LEU A 221 -17.22 7.17 2.33
N ILE A 222 -17.46 7.46 3.62
CA ILE A 222 -18.81 7.53 4.19
C ILE A 222 -19.57 8.73 3.59
N LEU A 223 -18.90 9.87 3.41
CA LEU A 223 -19.48 11.04 2.75
C LEU A 223 -19.76 10.78 1.26
N MET A 224 -18.84 10.14 0.54
CA MET A 224 -19.04 9.73 -0.86
C MET A 224 -20.22 8.77 -1.01
N ARG A 225 -20.34 7.77 -0.12
CA ARG A 225 -21.46 6.81 -0.09
C ARG A 225 -22.80 7.47 0.20
N ASN A 226 -22.83 8.48 1.09
CA ASN A 226 -24.06 9.17 1.46
C ASN A 226 -24.51 10.22 0.44
N PHE A 227 -23.58 11.05 -0.05
CA PHE A 227 -23.89 12.20 -0.91
C PHE A 227 -23.75 11.91 -2.42
N GLY A 228 -23.09 10.81 -2.82
CA GLY A 228 -22.95 10.40 -4.21
C GLY A 228 -22.44 11.53 -5.11
N GLN A 229 -23.18 11.84 -6.18
CA GLN A 229 -22.83 12.92 -7.12
C GLN A 229 -22.81 14.34 -6.51
N ALA A 230 -23.36 14.55 -5.30
CA ALA A 230 -23.25 15.81 -4.56
C ALA A 230 -21.95 15.94 -3.73
N TYR A 231 -21.25 14.82 -3.45
CA TYR A 231 -20.01 14.83 -2.67
C TYR A 231 -18.91 15.79 -3.18
N PRO A 232 -18.68 15.98 -4.50
CA PRO A 232 -17.73 16.96 -5.01
C PRO A 232 -17.99 18.38 -4.49
N ALA A 233 -19.24 18.81 -4.41
CA ALA A 233 -19.65 20.14 -3.94
C ALA A 233 -19.73 20.26 -2.40
N LEU A 234 -19.90 19.14 -1.68
CA LEU A 234 -20.12 19.08 -0.23
C LEU A 234 -19.12 19.93 0.59
N THR A 235 -19.65 20.82 1.44
CA THR A 235 -18.87 21.69 2.32
C THR A 235 -18.50 21.03 3.66
N GLU A 236 -17.53 21.62 4.37
CA GLU A 236 -17.16 21.19 5.74
C GLU A 236 -18.33 21.32 6.72
N ILE A 237 -19.22 22.30 6.53
CA ILE A 237 -20.40 22.54 7.37
C ILE A 237 -21.44 21.43 7.18
N GLU A 238 -21.76 21.07 5.94
CA GLU A 238 -22.71 19.98 5.63
C GLU A 238 -22.17 18.62 6.09
N ALA A 239 -20.88 18.35 5.88
CA ALA A 239 -20.22 17.14 6.39
C ALA A 239 -20.27 17.06 7.93
N ALA A 240 -20.03 18.17 8.63
CA ALA A 240 -20.13 18.23 10.08
C ALA A 240 -21.58 18.04 10.57
N ALA A 241 -22.56 18.64 9.88
CA ALA A 241 -23.99 18.48 10.17
C ALA A 241 -24.45 17.02 9.98
N PHE A 242 -24.00 16.37 8.91
CA PHE A 242 -24.25 14.94 8.66
C PHE A 242 -23.76 14.06 9.81
N PHE A 243 -22.49 14.19 10.23
CA PHE A 243 -21.94 13.38 11.32
C PHE A 243 -22.51 13.74 12.71
N LYS A 244 -23.04 14.95 12.90
CA LYS A 244 -23.73 15.37 14.12
C LYS A 244 -25.14 14.78 14.21
N ASN A 245 -25.87 14.77 13.11
CA ASN A 245 -27.31 14.47 13.09
C ASN A 245 -27.63 13.01 12.74
N THR A 246 -26.69 12.27 12.13
CA THR A 246 -26.91 10.86 11.74
C THR A 246 -26.76 9.93 12.95
N PRO A 247 -27.70 8.99 13.19
CA PRO A 247 -27.59 8.02 14.29
C PRO A 247 -26.29 7.19 14.24
N ARG A 248 -25.67 7.00 15.42
CA ARG A 248 -24.38 6.28 15.55
C ARG A 248 -24.41 4.85 15.00
N ASP A 249 -25.57 4.18 15.05
CA ASP A 249 -25.76 2.84 14.49
C ASP A 249 -25.70 2.85 12.95
N SER A 250 -26.36 3.82 12.32
CA SER A 250 -26.30 4.04 10.87
C SER A 250 -24.89 4.41 10.41
N LEU A 251 -24.20 5.31 11.14
CA LEU A 251 -22.80 5.63 10.87
C LEU A 251 -21.88 4.41 11.01
N ARG A 252 -22.08 3.56 12.03
CA ARG A 252 -21.32 2.32 12.22
C ARG A 252 -21.52 1.34 11.07
N LYS A 253 -22.78 1.09 10.68
CA LYS A 253 -23.14 0.22 9.55
C LYS A 253 -22.53 0.73 8.24
N MET A 254 -22.69 2.01 7.93
CA MET A 254 -22.15 2.62 6.71
C MET A 254 -20.62 2.56 6.69
N ALA A 255 -19.95 2.89 7.81
CA ALA A 255 -18.50 2.80 7.92
C ALA A 255 -17.97 1.38 7.68
N ASN A 256 -18.62 0.34 8.24
CA ASN A 256 -18.24 -1.04 7.98
C ASN A 256 -18.51 -1.44 6.52
N LEU A 257 -19.62 -0.98 5.93
CA LEU A 257 -20.00 -1.33 4.56
C LEU A 257 -18.96 -0.81 3.55
N VAL A 258 -18.60 0.48 3.59
CA VAL A 258 -17.74 1.11 2.56
C VAL A 258 -16.31 0.53 2.46
N VAL A 259 -15.82 -0.17 3.49
CA VAL A 259 -14.50 -0.85 3.46
C VAL A 259 -14.56 -2.36 3.31
N ASN A 260 -15.69 -3.01 3.62
CA ASN A 260 -15.82 -4.48 3.55
C ASN A 260 -16.64 -4.96 2.33
N GLU A 261 -17.56 -4.16 1.79
CA GLU A 261 -18.25 -4.47 0.53
C GLU A 261 -17.28 -4.70 -0.64
N PRO A 262 -16.20 -3.90 -0.83
CA PRO A 262 -15.20 -4.17 -1.87
C PRO A 262 -14.48 -5.52 -1.67
N LEU A 263 -14.18 -5.90 -0.42
CA LEU A 263 -13.54 -7.20 -0.14
C LEU A 263 -14.49 -8.38 -0.48
N LEU A 264 -15.77 -8.24 -0.15
CA LEU A 264 -16.78 -9.26 -0.45
C LEU A 264 -17.00 -9.42 -1.96
N ALA A 265 -16.99 -8.31 -2.73
CA ALA A 265 -17.04 -8.35 -4.19
C ALA A 265 -15.84 -9.09 -4.82
N LEU A 266 -14.69 -9.12 -4.15
CA LEU A 266 -13.49 -9.88 -4.53
C LEU A 266 -13.50 -11.36 -4.10
N GLY A 267 -14.61 -11.85 -3.53
CA GLY A 267 -14.68 -13.22 -3.00
C GLY A 267 -13.81 -13.43 -1.75
N ILE A 268 -13.58 -12.37 -0.97
CA ILE A 268 -12.90 -12.42 0.33
C ILE A 268 -13.98 -12.37 1.41
N GLY A 269 -14.19 -13.49 2.10
CA GLY A 269 -15.22 -13.62 3.14
C GLY A 269 -14.94 -12.78 4.39
N LYS A 270 -16.02 -12.46 5.14
CA LYS A 270 -15.95 -11.61 6.35
C LYS A 270 -15.00 -12.13 7.43
N ASP A 271 -14.77 -13.44 7.48
CA ASP A 271 -13.86 -14.10 8.42
C ASP A 271 -12.48 -14.42 7.81
N GLU A 272 -12.33 -14.26 6.50
CA GLU A 272 -11.02 -14.24 5.84
C GLU A 272 -10.35 -12.88 6.03
N TRP A 273 -11.07 -11.77 5.82
CA TRP A 273 -10.64 -10.41 6.17
C TRP A 273 -11.82 -9.46 6.33
N ARG A 274 -11.80 -8.66 7.41
CA ARG A 274 -12.65 -7.47 7.58
C ARG A 274 -11.93 -6.36 8.35
N LEU A 275 -12.35 -5.11 8.15
CA LEU A 275 -12.10 -3.99 9.07
C LEU A 275 -13.34 -3.69 9.90
N GLY A 276 -13.20 -3.68 11.22
CA GLY A 276 -14.30 -3.44 12.17
C GLY A 276 -14.23 -2.12 12.96
N SER A 277 -13.19 -1.28 12.79
CA SER A 277 -13.05 -0.05 13.57
C SER A 277 -12.07 0.95 12.94
N MET A 278 -12.37 2.26 13.06
CA MET A 278 -11.51 3.37 12.62
C MET A 278 -10.09 3.29 13.21
N PHE A 279 -9.10 3.98 12.62
CA PHE A 279 -7.70 3.83 13.01
C PHE A 279 -7.27 4.73 14.20
N THR A 280 -8.06 5.74 14.57
CA THR A 280 -7.72 6.74 15.64
C THR A 280 -8.74 6.76 16.78
N LYS A 281 -8.38 7.36 17.92
CA LYS A 281 -9.29 7.56 19.07
C LYS A 281 -10.40 8.56 18.75
N GLY A 282 -10.08 9.63 18.03
CA GLY A 282 -11.01 10.70 17.67
C GLY A 282 -12.03 10.26 16.61
N ALA A 283 -11.63 9.52 15.58
CA ALA A 283 -12.61 8.92 14.66
C ALA A 283 -13.55 7.92 15.37
N LYS A 284 -13.06 7.19 16.39
CA LYS A 284 -13.89 6.32 17.23
C LYS A 284 -14.86 7.07 18.15
N SER A 285 -14.63 8.35 18.43
CA SER A 285 -15.58 9.16 19.20
C SER A 285 -16.84 9.47 18.39
N TYR A 286 -16.72 9.64 17.06
CA TYR A 286 -17.85 9.71 16.14
C TYR A 286 -18.46 8.31 15.88
N ILE A 287 -17.64 7.35 15.44
CA ILE A 287 -18.12 6.07 14.91
C ILE A 287 -17.62 4.89 15.78
N PRO A 288 -18.50 4.17 16.49
CA PRO A 288 -18.11 3.00 17.27
C PRO A 288 -17.62 1.84 16.38
N GLY A 289 -16.96 0.83 16.96
CA GLY A 289 -16.54 -0.37 16.24
C GLY A 289 -17.65 -1.44 16.13
N GLU A 290 -17.52 -2.34 15.15
CA GLU A 290 -18.40 -3.49 14.91
C GLU A 290 -17.54 -4.74 14.59
N GLY A 291 -17.92 -5.94 15.05
CA GLY A 291 -17.37 -7.24 14.61
C GLY A 291 -15.86 -7.53 14.84
N GLY A 292 -15.05 -6.54 15.22
CA GLY A 292 -13.58 -6.63 15.22
C GLY A 292 -12.99 -6.70 13.80
N SER A 293 -11.67 -6.46 13.67
CA SER A 293 -10.94 -6.64 12.41
C SER A 293 -10.18 -7.96 12.42
N ILE A 294 -10.31 -8.77 11.36
CA ILE A 294 -9.55 -10.01 11.13
C ILE A 294 -8.90 -9.96 9.74
N GLY A 295 -7.88 -10.76 9.49
CA GLY A 295 -7.22 -10.90 8.18
C GLY A 295 -6.33 -12.14 8.18
N SER A 296 -6.36 -12.91 7.10
CA SER A 296 -5.51 -14.09 6.88
C SER A 296 -4.54 -13.90 5.70
N PRO A 297 -3.41 -14.63 5.65
CA PRO A 297 -2.51 -14.61 4.50
C PRO A 297 -3.22 -14.94 3.17
N LEU A 298 -4.20 -15.85 3.18
CA LEU A 298 -5.04 -16.20 2.03
C LEU A 298 -5.86 -15.00 1.53
N ALA A 299 -6.55 -14.29 2.43
CA ALA A 299 -7.34 -13.11 2.09
C ALA A 299 -6.49 -11.99 1.46
N LEU A 300 -5.31 -11.78 2.04
CA LEU A 300 -4.35 -10.80 1.55
C LEU A 300 -3.79 -11.22 0.19
N MET A 301 -3.52 -12.51 -0.03
CA MET A 301 -3.10 -13.01 -1.34
C MET A 301 -4.19 -12.88 -2.41
N LYS A 302 -5.46 -13.20 -2.09
CA LYS A 302 -6.61 -12.95 -2.98
C LYS A 302 -6.65 -11.48 -3.43
N TYR A 303 -6.45 -10.53 -2.50
CA TYR A 303 -6.40 -9.10 -2.80
C TYR A 303 -5.21 -8.70 -3.68
N LEU A 304 -3.99 -9.17 -3.39
CA LEU A 304 -2.83 -8.86 -4.24
C LEU A 304 -3.01 -9.43 -5.66
N VAL A 305 -3.60 -10.61 -5.79
CA VAL A 305 -3.94 -11.22 -7.09
C VAL A 305 -5.04 -10.41 -7.80
N ALA A 306 -6.08 -9.96 -7.12
CA ALA A 306 -7.10 -9.09 -7.71
C ALA A 306 -6.53 -7.73 -8.15
N LEU A 307 -5.57 -7.17 -7.41
CA LEU A 307 -4.83 -5.95 -7.77
C LEU A 307 -4.05 -6.13 -9.08
N GLU A 308 -3.24 -7.18 -9.17
CA GLU A 308 -2.46 -7.49 -10.38
C GLU A 308 -3.32 -7.94 -11.57
N ARG A 309 -4.58 -8.35 -11.34
CA ARG A 309 -5.57 -8.71 -12.38
C ARG A 309 -6.43 -7.52 -12.82
N GLY A 310 -6.26 -6.34 -12.22
CA GLY A 310 -7.07 -5.15 -12.55
C GLY A 310 -8.50 -5.19 -12.02
N GLN A 311 -8.77 -5.92 -10.94
CA GLN A 311 -10.12 -6.26 -10.49
C GLN A 311 -10.54 -5.69 -9.12
N ILE A 312 -9.74 -4.83 -8.46
CA ILE A 312 -10.17 -4.21 -7.17
C ILE A 312 -11.42 -3.34 -7.36
N VAL A 313 -11.51 -2.67 -8.51
CA VAL A 313 -12.72 -1.98 -9.02
C VAL A 313 -12.71 -2.10 -10.56
N ASP A 314 -11.62 -1.63 -11.16
CA ASP A 314 -11.29 -1.72 -12.58
C ASP A 314 -9.76 -1.64 -12.78
N HIS A 315 -9.27 -1.79 -14.01
CA HIS A 315 -7.84 -1.75 -14.35
C HIS A 315 -7.18 -0.46 -13.84
N ASN A 316 -7.75 0.71 -14.18
CA ASN A 316 -7.15 2.01 -13.87
C ASN A 316 -7.06 2.24 -12.35
N SER A 317 -8.14 1.92 -11.61
CA SER A 317 -8.17 2.03 -10.15
C SER A 317 -7.17 1.06 -9.49
N SER A 318 -7.05 -0.15 -10.01
CA SER A 318 -6.11 -1.15 -9.49
C SER A 318 -4.65 -0.73 -9.75
N LEU A 319 -4.37 -0.21 -10.96
CA LEU A 319 -3.07 0.34 -11.33
C LEU A 319 -2.68 1.54 -10.46
N GLU A 320 -3.63 2.41 -10.12
CA GLU A 320 -3.41 3.56 -9.26
C GLU A 320 -3.19 3.18 -7.78
N ILE A 321 -3.93 2.18 -7.27
CA ILE A 321 -3.63 1.57 -5.97
C ILE A 321 -2.22 0.97 -5.96
N LYS A 322 -1.79 0.29 -7.04
CA LYS A 322 -0.42 -0.23 -7.17
C LYS A 322 0.61 0.91 -7.15
N ARG A 323 0.38 2.01 -7.88
CA ARG A 323 1.25 3.21 -7.85
C ARG A 323 1.36 3.80 -6.43
N LEU A 324 0.24 3.97 -5.72
CA LEU A 324 0.23 4.46 -4.34
C LEU A 324 1.04 3.56 -3.38
N LEU A 325 1.01 2.24 -3.58
CA LEU A 325 1.79 1.28 -2.79
C LEU A 325 3.29 1.28 -3.11
N TYR A 326 3.69 1.66 -4.33
CA TYR A 326 5.10 1.83 -4.71
C TYR A 326 5.76 2.97 -3.94
N MET A 327 5.02 4.06 -3.72
CA MET A 327 5.54 5.31 -3.15
C MET A 327 5.79 5.24 -1.63
N THR A 328 5.88 4.04 -1.05
CA THR A 328 6.04 3.83 0.40
C THR A 328 7.35 4.40 0.95
N ASP A 329 7.25 5.35 1.89
CA ASP A 329 8.34 6.25 2.32
C ASP A 329 9.55 5.52 2.92
N ARG A 330 9.32 4.35 3.54
CA ARG A 330 10.37 3.51 4.12
C ARG A 330 10.11 2.03 3.91
N ARG A 331 11.14 1.34 3.41
CA ARG A 331 11.21 -0.12 3.44
C ARG A 331 11.59 -0.58 4.84
N ILE A 332 10.76 -1.44 5.44
CA ILE A 332 10.89 -1.95 6.81
C ILE A 332 10.47 -3.43 6.87
N ARG A 333 10.90 -4.16 7.90
CA ARG A 333 10.56 -5.59 8.12
C ARG A 333 10.91 -6.39 6.85
N TYR A 334 9.91 -7.03 6.25
CA TYR A 334 10.02 -7.72 4.96
C TYR A 334 10.65 -6.86 3.86
N GLY A 335 10.22 -5.60 3.72
CA GLY A 335 10.72 -4.72 2.66
C GLY A 335 12.20 -4.32 2.81
N SER A 336 12.77 -4.41 4.02
CA SER A 336 14.16 -4.02 4.30
C SER A 336 15.20 -5.12 4.05
N SER A 337 14.83 -6.26 3.45
CA SER A 337 15.84 -7.24 3.01
C SER A 337 16.77 -6.63 1.96
N PRO A 338 18.12 -6.76 2.10
CA PRO A 338 19.08 -6.30 1.10
C PRO A 338 18.86 -6.92 -0.29
N ARG A 339 18.32 -8.14 -0.38
CA ARG A 339 18.00 -8.81 -1.66
C ARG A 339 17.00 -8.03 -2.52
N LEU A 340 16.13 -7.25 -1.86
CA LEU A 340 15.09 -6.42 -2.50
C LEU A 340 15.59 -5.02 -2.88
N ALA A 341 16.82 -4.61 -2.52
CA ALA A 341 17.26 -3.21 -2.64
C ALA A 341 17.23 -2.64 -4.07
N THR A 342 17.38 -3.49 -5.09
CA THR A 342 17.27 -3.17 -6.52
C THR A 342 15.93 -3.56 -7.15
N ALA A 343 15.03 -4.20 -6.38
CA ALA A 343 13.71 -4.63 -6.83
C ALA A 343 12.67 -3.53 -6.65
N ALA A 344 11.77 -3.38 -7.61
CA ALA A 344 10.53 -2.65 -7.41
C ALA A 344 9.66 -3.38 -6.38
N LEU A 345 9.12 -2.63 -5.41
CA LEU A 345 8.45 -3.18 -4.24
C LEU A 345 7.18 -2.39 -3.96
N TYR A 346 6.04 -3.03 -4.17
CA TYR A 346 4.71 -2.48 -3.89
C TYR A 346 4.25 -3.09 -2.56
N PHE A 347 4.28 -2.33 -1.47
CA PHE A 347 4.36 -2.90 -0.13
C PHE A 347 3.51 -2.17 0.91
N LYS A 348 2.89 -2.94 1.81
CA LYS A 348 2.26 -2.41 3.02
C LYS A 348 2.61 -3.29 4.21
N SER A 349 3.10 -2.66 5.29
CA SER A 349 3.22 -3.31 6.59
C SER A 349 2.16 -2.82 7.58
N GLY A 350 1.88 -3.68 8.57
CA GLY A 350 1.06 -3.42 9.73
C GLY A 350 1.62 -4.11 10.97
N SER A 351 1.26 -3.57 12.14
CA SER A 351 1.56 -4.18 13.43
C SER A 351 0.62 -3.64 14.49
N LEU A 352 0.28 -4.48 15.47
CA LEU A 352 -0.41 -4.10 16.69
C LEU A 352 0.13 -4.97 17.82
N TYR A 353 0.46 -4.36 18.97
CA TYR A 353 0.86 -5.11 20.15
C TYR A 353 0.11 -4.64 21.38
N LYS A 354 -0.13 -5.56 22.31
CA LYS A 354 -0.81 -5.35 23.58
C LYS A 354 -0.03 -6.04 24.69
N CYS A 355 0.13 -5.33 25.80
CA CYS A 355 0.80 -5.82 26.99
C CYS A 355 -0.18 -5.92 28.17
N LYS A 356 0.11 -6.82 29.09
CA LYS A 356 -0.39 -6.88 30.47
C LYS A 356 0.79 -6.91 31.43
N PRO A 357 0.65 -6.48 32.70
CA PRO A 357 1.64 -6.76 33.74
C PRO A 357 1.91 -8.27 33.83
N GLU A 358 3.18 -8.64 33.95
CA GLU A 358 3.68 -10.00 34.08
C GLU A 358 5.08 -9.93 34.69
N GLU A 359 5.39 -10.82 35.63
CA GLU A 359 6.69 -10.85 36.30
C GLU A 359 7.83 -11.15 35.31
N GLY A 360 8.98 -10.50 35.49
CA GLY A 360 10.12 -10.62 34.58
C GLY A 360 9.93 -10.04 33.17
N PHE A 361 8.77 -9.46 32.83
CA PHE A 361 8.46 -8.94 31.50
C PHE A 361 8.24 -7.42 31.46
N THR A 362 9.13 -6.71 30.76
CA THR A 362 8.97 -5.28 30.44
C THR A 362 8.39 -5.13 29.03
N CYS A 363 7.21 -4.50 28.93
CA CYS A 363 6.57 -4.17 27.66
C CYS A 363 7.47 -3.30 26.76
N LYS A 364 7.76 -3.77 25.53
CA LYS A 364 8.55 -3.05 24.52
C LYS A 364 7.79 -2.94 23.20
N LYS A 365 8.19 -1.99 22.34
CA LYS A 365 7.53 -1.74 21.05
C LYS A 365 7.64 -2.98 20.14
N TYR A 366 6.49 -3.50 19.70
CA TYR A 366 6.39 -4.76 18.96
C TYR A 366 6.87 -6.01 19.73
N SER A 367 6.71 -6.02 21.07
CA SER A 367 7.04 -7.16 21.95
C SER A 367 5.93 -7.45 22.96
N GLY A 368 4.65 -7.42 22.55
CA GLY A 368 3.51 -7.64 23.47
C GLY A 368 3.40 -9.07 24.01
N ASN A 369 2.90 -9.22 25.24
CA ASN A 369 2.63 -10.51 25.90
C ASN A 369 1.13 -10.90 25.94
N VAL A 370 0.27 -10.16 25.24
CA VAL A 370 -1.15 -10.49 25.04
C VAL A 370 -1.46 -10.60 23.54
N GLU A 371 -0.98 -9.63 22.77
CA GLU A 371 -1.06 -9.60 21.31
C GLU A 371 0.26 -9.01 20.79
N ASN A 372 0.79 -9.53 19.69
CA ASN A 372 2.01 -9.00 19.08
C ASN A 372 2.06 -9.25 17.57
N TYR A 373 1.05 -8.71 16.87
CA TYR A 373 0.90 -8.90 15.44
C TYR A 373 1.96 -8.13 14.64
N MET A 374 2.59 -8.83 13.70
CA MET A 374 3.41 -8.19 12.66
C MET A 374 3.05 -8.76 11.29
N ASN A 375 2.68 -7.85 10.37
CA ASN A 375 2.12 -8.19 9.08
C ASN A 375 2.86 -7.43 7.97
N SER A 376 3.05 -8.07 6.83
CA SER A 376 3.64 -7.52 5.62
C SER A 376 2.98 -8.12 4.39
N VAL A 377 2.56 -7.27 3.45
CA VAL A 377 2.22 -7.69 2.08
C VAL A 377 3.14 -6.98 1.11
N ALA A 378 3.57 -7.70 0.08
CA ALA A 378 4.52 -7.22 -0.91
C ALA A 378 4.21 -7.81 -2.29
N ILE A 379 4.42 -7.00 -3.32
CA ILE A 379 4.59 -7.43 -4.71
C ILE A 379 6.01 -7.00 -5.09
N ILE A 380 6.81 -7.96 -5.57
CA ILE A 380 8.22 -7.78 -5.85
C ILE A 380 8.42 -7.97 -7.35
N GLU A 381 9.10 -7.01 -7.99
CA GLU A 381 9.46 -7.05 -9.41
C GLU A 381 10.97 -6.74 -9.57
N HIS A 382 11.74 -7.70 -10.06
CA HIS A 382 13.17 -7.53 -10.30
C HIS A 382 13.49 -7.06 -11.71
N THR A 383 14.66 -6.45 -11.87
CA THR A 383 15.25 -6.08 -13.16
C THR A 383 15.58 -7.29 -14.04
N ASP A 384 15.69 -8.50 -13.46
CA ASP A 384 15.82 -9.77 -14.19
C ASP A 384 14.47 -10.36 -14.67
N GLY A 385 13.37 -9.63 -14.47
CA GLY A 385 12.02 -10.05 -14.86
C GLY A 385 11.33 -11.00 -13.88
N THR A 386 11.97 -11.41 -12.78
CA THR A 386 11.32 -12.21 -11.73
C THR A 386 10.24 -11.39 -11.02
N VAL A 387 9.03 -11.96 -10.89
CA VAL A 387 7.89 -11.31 -10.24
C VAL A 387 7.18 -12.27 -9.29
N TYR A 388 6.99 -11.86 -8.03
CA TYR A 388 6.28 -12.66 -7.03
C TYR A 388 5.52 -11.82 -6.00
N LEU A 389 4.45 -12.41 -5.45
CA LEU A 389 3.57 -11.82 -4.44
C LEU A 389 3.78 -12.52 -3.10
N VAL A 390 3.70 -11.78 -2.00
CA VAL A 390 3.82 -12.30 -0.62
C VAL A 390 2.78 -11.67 0.31
N ALA A 391 2.14 -12.51 1.12
CA ALA A 391 1.46 -12.10 2.34
C ALA A 391 2.02 -12.87 3.53
N LEU A 392 2.64 -12.17 4.48
CA LEU A 392 3.28 -12.71 5.68
C LEU A 392 2.65 -12.08 6.93
N MET A 393 2.14 -12.91 7.84
CA MET A 393 1.50 -12.51 9.10
C MET A 393 2.07 -13.32 10.26
N SER A 394 2.09 -12.74 11.46
CA SER A 394 2.60 -13.38 12.68
C SER A 394 1.95 -12.81 13.93
N ASN A 395 2.09 -13.52 15.05
CA ASN A 395 1.67 -13.09 16.39
C ASN A 395 2.64 -13.64 17.46
N VAL A 396 3.94 -13.45 17.28
CA VAL A 396 4.95 -14.01 18.19
C VAL A 396 5.04 -13.17 19.45
N LEU A 397 4.53 -13.68 20.57
CA LEU A 397 4.53 -12.95 21.84
C LEU A 397 5.95 -12.66 22.33
N LYS A 398 6.12 -11.51 23.00
CA LYS A 398 7.38 -11.00 23.60
C LYS A 398 8.53 -10.72 22.60
N LYS A 399 8.52 -11.22 21.36
CA LYS A 399 9.57 -11.05 20.33
C LYS A 399 9.27 -9.95 19.33
N ASN A 400 10.23 -9.08 19.03
CA ASN A 400 10.13 -8.12 17.91
C ASN A 400 10.51 -8.79 16.58
N SER A 401 9.53 -9.37 15.90
CA SER A 401 9.62 -10.09 14.61
C SER A 401 10.15 -9.30 13.41
N ASN A 402 10.69 -8.09 13.59
CA ASN A 402 11.20 -7.26 12.50
C ASN A 402 12.37 -7.91 11.76
N LEU A 403 13.24 -8.63 12.48
CA LEU A 403 14.35 -9.39 11.91
C LEU A 403 13.84 -10.65 11.20
N ASP A 404 13.02 -11.46 11.85
CA ASP A 404 12.39 -12.65 11.25
C ASP A 404 11.67 -12.33 9.93
N HIS A 405 10.93 -11.21 9.85
CA HIS A 405 10.28 -10.77 8.61
C HIS A 405 11.28 -10.38 7.51
N LEU A 406 12.45 -9.84 7.85
CA LEU A 406 13.53 -9.49 6.92
C LEU A 406 14.26 -10.75 6.43
N GLU A 407 14.58 -11.66 7.35
CA GLU A 407 15.24 -12.94 7.07
C GLU A 407 14.36 -13.84 6.18
N LEU A 408 13.05 -13.91 6.48
CA LEU A 408 12.07 -14.56 5.60
C LEU A 408 12.02 -13.92 4.21
N ALA A 409 12.12 -12.59 4.10
CA ALA A 409 12.16 -11.92 2.79
C ALA A 409 13.42 -12.25 1.99
N THR A 410 14.58 -12.33 2.66
CA THR A 410 15.85 -12.79 2.06
C THR A 410 15.73 -14.23 1.56
N GLY A 411 15.29 -15.15 2.41
CA GLY A 411 15.16 -16.57 2.07
C GLY A 411 14.13 -16.82 0.96
N ILE A 412 13.02 -16.07 0.93
CA ILE A 412 12.03 -16.16 -0.14
C ILE A 412 12.58 -15.63 -1.47
N ASP A 413 13.33 -14.52 -1.49
CA ASP A 413 13.97 -14.01 -2.72
C ASP A 413 14.94 -15.04 -3.31
N ASP A 414 15.76 -15.64 -2.45
CA ASP A 414 16.78 -16.60 -2.86
C ASP A 414 16.15 -17.92 -3.37
N ILE A 415 15.08 -18.41 -2.72
CA ILE A 415 14.28 -19.55 -3.21
C ILE A 415 13.65 -19.25 -4.58
N ILE A 416 13.01 -18.09 -4.75
CA ILE A 416 12.29 -17.76 -5.99
C ILE A 416 13.25 -17.56 -7.17
N ARG A 417 14.43 -16.98 -6.91
CA ARG A 417 15.46 -16.66 -7.92
C ARG A 417 16.54 -17.74 -8.05
N ASN A 418 16.39 -18.87 -7.37
CA ASN A 418 17.35 -19.98 -7.31
C ASN A 418 18.78 -19.57 -6.92
N LYS A 419 18.91 -18.54 -6.07
CA LYS A 419 20.21 -18.16 -5.51
C LYS A 419 20.58 -19.15 -4.42
N ARG A 420 21.83 -19.60 -4.43
CA ARG A 420 22.38 -20.34 -3.29
C ARG A 420 22.53 -19.36 -2.12
N PRO A 421 22.30 -19.81 -0.86
CA PRO A 421 22.62 -19.03 0.34
C PRO A 421 24.05 -18.49 0.31
#